data_AF-J6UC42-F1
#
_entry.id   AF-J6UC42-F1
#
_cell.length_a   1.000
_cell.length_b   1.000
_cell.length_c   1.000
_cell.angle_alpha   90.00
_cell.angle_beta   90.00
_cell.angle_gamma   90.00
#
_symmetry.space_group_name_H-M   'P 1'
#
loop_
_entity.id
_entity.type
_entity.pdbx_description
1 polymer ?
#
loop_
_entity_poly.entity_id
_entity_poly.type
_entity_poly.pdbx_seq_one_letter_code
_entity_poly.pdbx_strand_id
1 'polypeptide(L)'
;MSRRRTAPAQLGFDALLSNADQVNANRQAARECADLPGTMEAALPFYRSLIDRYHAAMRTGDADAVLAMHREAHRLALKLNNFEPGICADDDAPGCVLDRETRAPDGIVPLWGQSGSFEIAVGTMRVRIDIEGLFGICSGHFVWPGFSAHAVELDRPFLSETGYQSFLGLSGAPKPGLTPDSFTAAVVAGHVRRELKGRLLAIKPEYRRGKEGAP
;
A
#
# COMPACT_ATOMS: atom_id res chain seq x y z
N MET A 1 -33.16 -17.57 46.53
CA MET A 1 -32.10 -17.50 45.49
C MET A 1 -32.52 -18.35 44.30
N SER A 2 -33.07 -17.76 43.24
CA SER A 2 -33.45 -18.49 42.02
C SER A 2 -32.55 -18.07 40.88
N ARG A 3 -31.75 -19.00 40.35
CA ARG A 3 -30.86 -18.81 39.20
C ARG A 3 -31.70 -18.62 37.95
N ARG A 4 -31.68 -17.42 37.35
CA ARG A 4 -32.15 -17.22 35.96
C ARG A 4 -31.19 -17.96 35.03
N ARG A 5 -31.69 -18.98 34.34
CA ARG A 5 -31.06 -19.55 33.13
C ARG A 5 -31.19 -18.50 32.03
N THR A 6 -30.06 -18.01 31.53
CA THR A 6 -30.00 -17.19 30.32
C THR A 6 -30.33 -18.09 29.13
N ALA A 7 -31.42 -17.81 28.42
CA ALA A 7 -31.76 -18.50 27.17
C ALA A 7 -30.76 -18.08 26.07
N PRO A 8 -30.35 -19.00 25.18
CA PRO A 8 -29.53 -18.64 24.03
C PRO A 8 -30.33 -17.72 23.11
N ALA A 9 -29.74 -16.59 22.71
CA ALA A 9 -30.35 -15.66 21.78
C ALA A 9 -30.62 -16.37 20.45
N GLN A 10 -31.90 -16.58 20.13
CA GLN A 10 -32.34 -17.14 18.85
C GLN A 10 -32.08 -16.08 17.78
N LEU A 11 -31.14 -16.36 16.87
CA LEU A 11 -30.88 -15.49 15.71
C LEU A 11 -32.16 -15.41 14.87
N GLY A 12 -32.57 -14.20 14.49
CA GLY A 12 -33.66 -14.00 13.52
C GLY A 12 -33.32 -14.67 12.18
N PHE A 13 -34.34 -15.04 11.40
CA PHE A 13 -34.18 -15.75 10.13
C PHE A 13 -33.20 -15.04 9.16
N ASP A 14 -33.22 -13.71 9.11
CA ASP A 14 -32.30 -12.90 8.31
C ASP A 14 -30.84 -13.03 8.77
N ALA A 15 -30.61 -13.12 10.08
CA ALA A 15 -29.27 -13.32 10.65
C ALA A 15 -28.75 -14.74 10.37
N LEU A 16 -29.62 -15.74 10.31
CA LEU A 16 -29.25 -17.10 9.92
C LEU A 16 -28.89 -17.19 8.43
N LEU A 17 -29.66 -16.52 7.56
CA LEU A 17 -29.36 -16.44 6.12
C LEU A 17 -28.05 -15.71 5.86
N SER A 18 -27.84 -14.54 6.47
CA SER A 18 -26.59 -13.78 6.35
C SER A 18 -25.37 -14.58 6.84
N ASN A 19 -25.51 -15.36 7.93
CA ASN A 19 -24.45 -16.23 8.40
C ASN A 19 -24.17 -17.39 7.42
N ALA A 20 -25.21 -18.01 6.87
CA ALA A 20 -25.04 -19.07 5.88
C ALA A 20 -24.34 -18.58 4.60
N ASP A 21 -24.70 -17.38 4.13
CA ASP A 21 -24.04 -16.74 2.98
C ASP A 21 -22.57 -16.45 3.25
N GLN A 22 -22.24 -15.94 4.45
CA GLN A 22 -20.86 -15.71 4.85
C GLN A 22 -20.04 -17.01 4.91
N VAL A 23 -20.60 -18.08 5.49
CA VAL A 23 -19.94 -19.39 5.55
C VAL A 23 -19.72 -19.97 4.16
N ASN A 24 -20.68 -19.81 3.24
CA ASN A 24 -20.54 -20.26 1.85
C ASN A 24 -19.47 -19.46 1.10
N ALA A 25 -19.44 -18.14 1.28
CA ALA A 25 -18.40 -17.28 0.71
C ALA A 25 -17.00 -17.66 1.22
N ASN A 26 -16.84 -17.90 2.52
CA ASN A 26 -15.57 -18.32 3.12
C ASN A 26 -15.12 -19.69 2.59
N ARG A 27 -16.05 -20.65 2.39
CA ARG A 27 -15.73 -21.96 1.78
C ARG A 27 -15.29 -21.84 0.32
N GLN A 28 -15.93 -20.96 -0.44
CA GLN A 28 -15.55 -20.71 -1.83
C GLN A 28 -14.16 -20.06 -1.90
N ALA A 29 -13.91 -19.04 -1.08
CA ALA A 29 -12.61 -18.39 -0.96
C ALA A 29 -11.51 -19.38 -0.53
N ALA A 30 -11.81 -20.29 0.40
CA ALA A 30 -10.87 -21.32 0.84
C ALA A 30 -10.47 -22.29 -0.30
N ARG A 31 -11.40 -22.61 -1.21
CA ARG A 31 -11.10 -23.41 -2.41
C ARG A 31 -10.24 -22.64 -3.40
N GLU A 32 -10.57 -21.39 -3.65
CA GLU A 32 -9.82 -20.52 -4.58
C GLU A 32 -8.40 -20.20 -4.07
N CYS A 33 -8.22 -20.18 -2.76
CA CYS A 33 -6.95 -19.89 -2.12
C CYS A 33 -6.25 -21.16 -1.61
N ALA A 34 -6.66 -22.35 -2.05
CA ALA A 34 -6.13 -23.62 -1.53
C ALA A 34 -4.60 -23.68 -1.64
N ASP A 35 -4.06 -23.21 -2.76
CA ASP A 35 -2.62 -23.24 -3.09
C ASP A 35 -1.80 -22.14 -2.39
N LEU A 36 -2.45 -21.17 -1.74
CA LEU A 36 -1.75 -20.08 -1.03
C LEU A 36 -1.23 -20.55 0.34
N PRO A 37 -0.12 -20.00 0.85
CA PRO A 37 0.33 -20.25 2.21
C PRO A 37 -0.74 -19.94 3.27
N GLY A 38 -0.83 -20.78 4.30
CA GLY A 38 -1.75 -20.61 5.43
C GLY A 38 -1.10 -20.08 6.71
N THR A 39 0.22 -19.86 6.71
CA THR A 39 0.99 -19.36 7.87
C THR A 39 1.91 -18.23 7.44
N MET A 40 2.23 -17.31 8.36
CA MET A 40 3.12 -16.18 8.06
C MET A 40 4.52 -16.63 7.64
N GLU A 41 5.07 -17.67 8.28
CA GLU A 41 6.37 -18.25 7.96
C GLU A 41 6.48 -18.69 6.50
N ALA A 42 5.45 -19.37 5.98
CA ALA A 42 5.38 -19.78 4.59
C ALA A 42 4.97 -18.63 3.65
N ALA A 43 4.21 -17.65 4.15
CA ALA A 43 3.75 -16.51 3.36
C ALA A 43 4.87 -15.52 3.02
N LEU A 44 5.82 -15.28 3.91
CA LEU A 44 6.92 -14.34 3.65
C LEU A 44 7.76 -14.67 2.41
N PRO A 45 8.33 -15.89 2.25
CA PRO A 45 9.09 -16.22 1.03
C PRO A 45 8.20 -16.22 -0.23
N PHE A 46 6.94 -16.64 -0.10
CA PHE A 46 5.98 -16.56 -1.20
C PHE A 46 5.71 -15.10 -1.63
N TYR A 47 5.50 -14.21 -0.67
CA TYR A 47 5.22 -12.80 -0.90
C TYR A 47 6.44 -12.07 -1.50
N ARG A 48 7.67 -12.41 -1.07
CA ARG A 48 8.89 -11.93 -1.73
C ARG A 48 8.95 -12.35 -3.21
N SER A 49 8.62 -13.62 -3.50
CA SER A 49 8.55 -14.11 -4.87
C SER A 49 7.44 -13.43 -5.69
N LEU A 50 6.34 -13.06 -5.05
CA LEU A 50 5.27 -12.28 -5.66
C LEU A 50 5.73 -10.86 -5.99
N ILE A 51 6.49 -10.20 -5.11
CA ILE A 51 7.12 -8.89 -5.37
C ILE A 51 8.06 -8.98 -6.57
N ASP A 52 8.90 -10.01 -6.66
CA ASP A 52 9.81 -10.18 -7.81
C ASP A 52 9.05 -10.31 -9.14
N ARG A 53 7.98 -11.13 -9.16
CA ARG A 53 7.10 -11.25 -10.34
C ARG A 53 6.40 -9.94 -10.68
N TYR A 54 5.91 -9.23 -9.66
CA TYR A 54 5.26 -7.94 -9.82
C TYR A 54 6.23 -6.91 -10.42
N HIS A 55 7.46 -6.89 -9.91
CA HIS A 55 8.53 -6.07 -10.43
C HIS A 55 8.83 -6.36 -11.89
N ALA A 56 8.95 -7.63 -12.26
CA ALA A 56 9.15 -8.02 -13.65
C ALA A 56 7.99 -7.53 -14.55
N ALA A 57 6.73 -7.73 -14.14
CA ALA A 57 5.56 -7.31 -14.92
C ALA A 57 5.46 -5.79 -15.07
N MET A 58 5.75 -5.01 -14.02
CA MET A 58 5.83 -3.55 -14.12
C MET A 58 6.91 -3.11 -15.10
N ARG A 59 8.08 -3.77 -15.09
CA ARG A 59 9.18 -3.47 -16.02
C ARG A 59 8.85 -3.78 -17.47
N THR A 60 8.01 -4.78 -17.74
CA THR A 60 7.56 -5.14 -19.09
C THR A 60 6.29 -4.40 -19.52
N GLY A 61 5.61 -3.69 -18.62
CA GLY A 61 4.36 -3.00 -18.91
C GLY A 61 3.14 -3.93 -18.97
N ASP A 62 3.18 -5.07 -18.29
CA ASP A 62 2.07 -6.03 -18.23
C ASP A 62 1.05 -5.64 -17.15
N ALA A 63 0.08 -4.79 -17.53
CA ALA A 63 -0.94 -4.27 -16.63
C ALA A 63 -1.85 -5.37 -16.04
N ASP A 64 -2.20 -6.37 -16.85
CA ASP A 64 -3.11 -7.44 -16.43
C ASP A 64 -2.45 -8.34 -15.39
N ALA A 65 -1.18 -8.69 -15.60
CA ALA A 65 -0.40 -9.44 -14.63
C ALA A 65 -0.23 -8.66 -13.32
N VAL A 66 0.05 -7.35 -13.40
CA VAL A 66 0.13 -6.46 -12.22
C VAL A 66 -1.15 -6.50 -11.39
N LEU A 67 -2.31 -6.30 -12.04
CA LEU A 67 -3.60 -6.33 -11.34
C LEU A 67 -3.93 -7.73 -10.80
N ALA A 68 -3.54 -8.79 -11.50
CA ALA A 68 -3.70 -10.16 -11.02
C ALA A 68 -2.88 -10.43 -9.75
N MET A 69 -1.63 -9.95 -9.71
CA MET A 69 -0.74 -10.12 -8.57
C MET A 69 -1.17 -9.28 -7.35
N HIS A 70 -1.79 -8.11 -7.55
CA HIS A 70 -2.46 -7.40 -6.45
C HIS A 70 -3.59 -8.25 -5.84
N ARG A 71 -4.43 -8.87 -6.67
CA ARG A 71 -5.50 -9.76 -6.19
C ARG A 71 -4.92 -10.98 -5.48
N GLU A 72 -3.81 -11.53 -5.96
CA GLU A 72 -3.09 -12.65 -5.33
C GLU A 72 -2.56 -12.26 -3.93
N ALA A 73 -1.93 -11.08 -3.80
CA ALA A 73 -1.48 -10.54 -2.51
C ALA A 73 -2.65 -10.34 -1.53
N HIS A 74 -3.76 -9.76 -1.99
CA HIS A 74 -4.94 -9.53 -1.17
C HIS A 74 -5.57 -10.86 -0.70
N ARG A 75 -5.63 -11.87 -1.58
CA ARG A 75 -6.11 -13.22 -1.21
C ARG A 75 -5.21 -13.91 -0.20
N LEU A 76 -3.89 -13.75 -0.32
CA LEU A 76 -2.94 -14.26 0.66
C LEU A 76 -3.20 -13.65 2.04
N ALA A 77 -3.30 -12.32 2.11
CA ALA A 77 -3.55 -11.64 3.38
C ALA A 77 -4.92 -12.01 3.98
N LEU A 78 -5.96 -12.15 3.15
CA LEU A 78 -7.26 -12.67 3.59
C LEU A 78 -7.14 -14.08 4.16
N LYS A 79 -6.46 -15.00 3.48
CA LYS A 79 -6.29 -16.38 3.96
C LYS A 79 -5.56 -16.40 5.32
N LEU A 80 -4.50 -15.61 5.47
CA LEU A 80 -3.79 -15.45 6.74
C LEU A 80 -4.67 -14.85 7.84
N ASN A 81 -5.64 -14.01 7.46
CA ASN A 81 -6.63 -13.43 8.36
C ASN A 81 -7.89 -14.30 8.53
N ASN A 82 -7.83 -15.60 8.24
CA ASN A 82 -8.98 -16.52 8.31
C ASN A 82 -10.20 -16.08 7.48
N PHE A 83 -9.96 -15.36 6.39
CA PHE A 83 -10.95 -14.75 5.50
C PHE A 83 -11.80 -13.65 6.14
N GLU A 84 -11.37 -13.10 7.27
CA GLU A 84 -12.01 -11.94 7.90
C GLU A 84 -11.51 -10.62 7.27
N PRO A 85 -12.33 -9.55 7.27
CA PRO A 85 -11.88 -8.22 6.86
C PRO A 85 -10.82 -7.65 7.83
N GLY A 86 -10.19 -6.54 7.44
CA GLY A 86 -9.20 -5.87 8.29
C GLY A 86 -7.77 -6.38 8.09
N ILE A 87 -7.41 -6.82 6.89
CA ILE A 87 -6.05 -7.28 6.56
C ILE A 87 -4.96 -6.22 6.79
N CYS A 88 -5.33 -4.95 6.94
CA CYS A 88 -4.45 -3.82 7.28
C CYS A 88 -5.01 -2.97 8.44
N ALA A 89 -5.73 -3.59 9.39
CA ALA A 89 -6.43 -2.85 10.47
C ALA A 89 -5.49 -2.33 11.57
N ASP A 90 -4.39 -3.03 11.82
CA ASP A 90 -3.39 -2.72 12.84
C ASP A 90 -2.00 -3.27 12.43
N ASP A 91 -0.98 -3.02 13.26
CA ASP A 91 0.41 -3.38 12.96
C ASP A 91 0.66 -4.90 12.90
N ASP A 92 -0.23 -5.72 13.47
CA ASP A 92 -0.14 -7.17 13.49
C ASP A 92 -1.04 -7.84 12.44
N ALA A 93 -1.89 -7.05 11.76
CA ALA A 93 -2.71 -7.51 10.66
C ALA A 93 -1.83 -8.09 9.52
N PRO A 94 -2.23 -9.18 8.86
CA PRO A 94 -1.35 -9.90 7.94
C PRO A 94 -0.75 -9.06 6.80
N GLY A 95 -1.52 -8.12 6.24
CA GLY A 95 -1.03 -7.19 5.21
C GLY A 95 0.05 -6.25 5.74
N CYS A 96 -0.12 -5.71 6.95
CA CYS A 96 0.87 -4.86 7.61
C CYS A 96 2.16 -5.61 7.94
N VAL A 97 2.06 -6.85 8.44
CA VAL A 97 3.22 -7.69 8.70
C VAL A 97 3.95 -8.02 7.40
N LEU A 98 3.24 -8.46 6.36
CA LEU A 98 3.84 -8.76 5.05
C LEU A 98 4.55 -7.54 4.45
N ASP A 99 3.93 -6.36 4.51
CA ASP A 99 4.54 -5.12 4.02
C ASP A 99 5.79 -4.76 4.82
N ARG A 100 5.71 -4.75 6.16
CA ARG A 100 6.85 -4.43 7.04
C ARG A 100 8.04 -5.37 6.84
N GLU A 101 7.81 -6.68 6.85
CA GLU A 101 8.86 -7.71 6.77
C GLU A 101 9.49 -7.84 5.37
N THR A 102 8.89 -7.18 4.39
CA THR A 102 9.44 -7.12 3.02
C THR A 102 9.74 -5.71 2.55
N ARG A 103 9.56 -4.68 3.38
CA ARG A 103 9.86 -3.29 3.06
C ARG A 103 11.32 -3.11 2.62
N ALA A 104 11.55 -2.24 1.65
CA ALA A 104 12.91 -1.87 1.27
C ALA A 104 13.61 -1.13 2.41
N PRO A 105 14.93 -1.33 2.61
CA PRO A 105 15.69 -0.53 3.56
C PRO A 105 15.59 0.97 3.24
N ASP A 106 15.60 1.81 4.28
CA ASP A 106 15.54 3.28 4.10
C ASP A 106 16.72 3.78 3.25
N GLY A 107 16.43 4.68 2.31
CA GLY A 107 17.38 5.22 1.35
C GLY A 107 17.59 4.34 0.11
N ILE A 108 17.07 3.12 0.08
CA ILE A 108 17.16 2.23 -1.07
C ILE A 108 15.88 2.33 -1.91
N VAL A 109 16.04 2.49 -3.23
CA VAL A 109 14.91 2.47 -4.16
C VAL A 109 14.28 1.07 -4.13
N PRO A 110 12.99 0.94 -3.80
CA PRO A 110 12.34 -0.36 -3.68
C PRO A 110 12.18 -1.05 -5.04
N LEU A 111 11.87 -2.35 -5.00
CA LEU A 111 11.25 -3.01 -6.16
C LEU A 111 9.83 -2.48 -6.36
N TRP A 112 9.24 -2.74 -7.53
CA TRP A 112 7.82 -2.46 -7.68
C TRP A 112 7.01 -3.44 -6.83
N GLY A 113 5.99 -2.96 -6.14
CA GLY A 113 5.18 -3.78 -5.22
C GLY A 113 5.74 -3.85 -3.79
N GLN A 114 6.94 -3.30 -3.56
CA GLN A 114 7.55 -3.19 -2.25
C GLN A 114 7.36 -1.77 -1.72
N SER A 115 6.97 -1.61 -0.46
CA SER A 115 6.98 -0.30 0.19
C SER A 115 8.42 0.14 0.49
N GLY A 116 8.65 1.45 0.59
CA GLY A 116 9.99 1.97 0.88
C GLY A 116 10.05 3.48 1.03
N SER A 117 11.13 3.96 1.65
CA SER A 117 11.44 5.39 1.76
C SER A 117 12.79 5.68 1.12
N PHE A 118 12.85 6.62 0.19
CA PHE A 118 14.09 6.98 -0.51
C PHE A 118 14.06 8.44 -0.98
N GLU A 119 15.22 9.01 -1.31
CA GLU A 119 15.31 10.38 -1.80
C GLU A 119 15.47 10.43 -3.32
N ILE A 120 14.85 11.45 -3.93
CA ILE A 120 15.04 11.80 -5.34
C ILE A 120 15.40 13.28 -5.47
N ALA A 121 16.02 13.64 -6.59
CA ALA A 121 16.22 15.02 -6.99
C ALA A 121 15.25 15.40 -8.13
N VAL A 122 14.51 16.49 -7.96
CA VAL A 122 13.62 17.02 -9.00
C VAL A 122 13.85 18.52 -9.16
N GLY A 123 14.54 18.89 -10.24
CA GLY A 123 15.01 20.26 -10.43
C GLY A 123 15.97 20.66 -9.30
N THR A 124 15.62 21.69 -8.53
CA THR A 124 16.40 22.14 -7.37
C THR A 124 15.95 21.50 -6.05
N MET A 125 14.90 20.66 -6.05
CA MET A 125 14.36 20.06 -4.84
C MET A 125 15.03 18.72 -4.53
N ARG A 126 15.36 18.50 -3.26
CA ARG A 126 15.52 17.17 -2.68
C ARG A 126 14.21 16.76 -2.03
N VAL A 127 13.72 15.59 -2.41
CA VAL A 127 12.41 15.09 -2.01
C VAL A 127 12.57 13.70 -1.45
N ARG A 128 12.09 13.47 -0.22
CA ARG A 128 11.96 12.12 0.33
C ARG A 128 10.61 11.56 -0.10
N ILE A 129 10.63 10.40 -0.72
CA ILE A 129 9.47 9.67 -1.20
C ILE A 129 9.19 8.53 -0.26
N ASP A 130 7.96 8.41 0.22
CA ASP A 130 7.44 7.19 0.81
C ASP A 130 6.45 6.57 -0.19
N ILE A 131 6.83 5.45 -0.80
CA ILE A 131 6.03 4.75 -1.82
C ILE A 131 5.33 3.54 -1.18
N GLU A 132 4.08 3.32 -1.59
CA GLU A 132 3.28 2.20 -1.10
C GLU A 132 3.66 0.87 -1.79
N GLY A 133 3.54 -0.23 -1.05
CA GLY A 133 3.65 -1.60 -1.57
C GLY A 133 2.33 -2.14 -2.12
N LEU A 134 2.22 -3.46 -2.24
CA LEU A 134 1.02 -4.13 -2.78
C LEU A 134 -0.26 -3.94 -1.97
N PHE A 135 -0.16 -3.48 -0.71
CA PHE A 135 -1.29 -3.20 0.19
C PHE A 135 -1.59 -1.70 0.37
N GLY A 136 -1.04 -0.83 -0.49
CA GLY A 136 -1.33 0.60 -0.49
C GLY A 136 -2.82 0.94 -0.66
N ILE A 137 -3.22 2.18 -0.35
CA ILE A 137 -4.64 2.61 -0.37
C ILE A 137 -5.25 2.46 -1.77
N CYS A 138 -4.46 2.70 -2.81
CA CYS A 138 -4.89 2.58 -4.21
C CYS A 138 -4.63 1.20 -4.83
N SER A 139 -4.14 0.23 -4.04
CA SER A 139 -3.78 -1.10 -4.52
C SER A 139 -4.98 -1.84 -5.14
N GLY A 140 -4.70 -2.64 -6.17
CA GLY A 140 -5.70 -3.45 -6.87
C GLY A 140 -6.68 -2.70 -7.78
N HIS A 141 -6.74 -1.37 -7.72
CA HIS A 141 -7.59 -0.54 -8.58
C HIS A 141 -6.79 0.21 -9.65
N PHE A 142 -5.55 0.56 -9.34
CA PHE A 142 -4.63 1.24 -10.25
C PHE A 142 -3.34 0.44 -10.39
N VAL A 143 -2.74 0.50 -11.58
CA VAL A 143 -1.44 -0.14 -11.86
C VAL A 143 -0.29 0.60 -11.16
N TRP A 144 -0.39 1.92 -11.07
CA TRP A 144 0.63 2.74 -10.44
C TRP A 144 0.38 2.86 -8.93
N PRO A 145 1.40 2.63 -8.09
CA PRO A 145 1.27 2.77 -6.65
C PRO A 145 1.08 4.22 -6.24
N GLY A 146 0.42 4.42 -5.09
CA GLY A 146 0.42 5.70 -4.40
C GLY A 146 1.79 6.00 -3.80
N PHE A 147 2.09 7.27 -3.61
CA PHE A 147 3.25 7.70 -2.84
C PHE A 147 3.02 9.06 -2.20
N SER A 148 3.85 9.40 -1.24
CA SER A 148 3.92 10.74 -0.65
C SER A 148 5.31 11.33 -0.80
N ALA A 149 5.35 12.64 -1.02
CA ALA A 149 6.55 13.44 -1.13
C ALA A 149 6.68 14.33 0.10
N HIS A 150 7.86 14.29 0.71
CA HIS A 150 8.22 15.06 1.89
C HIS A 150 9.41 15.97 1.59
N ALA A 151 9.34 17.19 2.09
CA ALA A 151 10.44 18.13 2.01
C ALA A 151 11.61 17.66 2.88
N VAL A 152 12.81 17.59 2.27
CA VAL A 152 14.06 17.36 3.00
C VAL A 152 14.60 18.68 3.55
N GLU A 153 14.44 19.77 2.79
CA GLU A 153 14.95 21.11 3.10
C GLU A 153 13.77 22.02 3.46
N LEU A 154 13.41 22.09 4.75
CA LEU A 154 12.20 22.77 5.25
C LEU A 154 12.25 24.31 5.09
N ASP A 155 13.44 24.88 4.88
CA ASP A 155 13.67 26.29 4.64
C ASP A 155 13.52 26.68 3.16
N ARG A 156 13.37 25.69 2.25
CA ARG A 156 13.23 25.92 0.81
C ARG A 156 11.79 25.76 0.32
N PRO A 157 11.44 26.39 -0.81
CA PRO A 157 10.15 26.16 -1.45
C PRO A 157 9.94 24.70 -1.83
N PHE A 158 8.71 24.21 -1.70
CA PHE A 158 8.32 22.83 -1.93
C PHE A 158 6.99 22.73 -2.70
N LEU A 159 6.48 21.50 -2.85
CA LEU A 159 5.22 21.20 -3.55
C LEU A 159 3.98 21.74 -2.81
N SER A 160 4.08 21.92 -1.49
CA SER A 160 3.00 22.36 -0.62
C SER A 160 3.53 23.25 0.50
N GLU A 161 2.64 24.02 1.13
CA GLU A 161 2.96 24.86 2.28
C GLU A 161 3.28 24.06 3.56
N THR A 162 2.94 22.76 3.60
CA THR A 162 3.14 21.88 4.76
C THR A 162 4.46 21.11 4.69
N GLY A 163 5.14 21.11 3.54
CA GLY A 163 6.28 20.22 3.31
C GLY A 163 5.87 18.78 3.01
N TYR A 164 4.57 18.50 2.80
CA TYR A 164 4.03 17.18 2.49
C TYR A 164 3.05 17.24 1.32
N GLN A 165 3.17 16.33 0.36
CA GLN A 165 2.24 16.17 -0.75
C GLN A 165 1.98 14.69 -1.04
N SER A 166 0.72 14.26 -1.03
CA SER A 166 0.33 12.92 -1.46
C SER A 166 0.00 12.86 -2.94
N PHE A 167 0.27 11.70 -3.55
CA PHE A 167 -0.04 11.35 -4.93
C PHE A 167 -0.77 10.02 -4.95
N LEU A 168 -2.09 10.08 -5.19
CA LEU A 168 -3.00 8.93 -5.18
C LEU A 168 -3.79 8.88 -6.49
N GLY A 169 -4.33 7.71 -6.83
CA GLY A 169 -5.18 7.53 -8.02
C GLY A 169 -4.45 7.79 -9.34
N LEU A 170 -3.15 7.50 -9.41
CA LEU A 170 -2.33 7.68 -10.60
C LEU A 170 -2.77 6.67 -11.67
N SER A 171 -3.24 7.17 -12.81
CA SER A 171 -3.81 6.37 -13.89
C SER A 171 -2.96 6.40 -15.16
N GLY A 172 -3.18 5.42 -16.02
CA GLY A 172 -2.46 5.24 -17.29
C GLY A 172 -1.76 3.90 -17.37
N ALA A 173 -1.47 3.46 -18.60
CA ALA A 173 -0.78 2.20 -18.83
C ALA A 173 0.64 2.21 -18.25
N PRO A 174 1.12 1.08 -17.70
CA PRO A 174 2.50 0.95 -17.28
C PRO A 174 3.42 1.12 -18.48
N LYS A 175 4.52 1.85 -18.29
CA LYS A 175 5.52 2.07 -19.35
C LYS A 175 6.73 1.18 -19.08
N PRO A 176 7.16 0.38 -20.06
CA PRO A 176 8.33 -0.47 -19.89
C PRO A 176 9.58 0.32 -19.47
N GLY A 177 10.39 -0.29 -18.62
CA GLY A 177 11.67 0.27 -18.19
C GLY A 177 11.63 1.38 -17.13
N LEU A 178 10.45 1.82 -16.67
CA LEU A 178 10.38 2.73 -15.53
C LEU A 178 10.75 2.02 -14.22
N THR A 179 11.51 2.73 -13.40
CA THR A 179 11.88 2.38 -12.03
C THR A 179 11.08 3.25 -11.05
N PRO A 180 10.91 2.86 -9.78
CA PRO A 180 10.14 3.65 -8.81
C PRO A 180 10.62 5.09 -8.66
N ASP A 181 11.94 5.32 -8.66
CA ASP A 181 12.54 6.65 -8.57
C ASP A 181 12.33 7.50 -9.82
N SER A 182 12.51 6.95 -11.02
CA SER A 182 12.27 7.68 -12.27
C SER A 182 10.77 7.99 -12.46
N PHE A 183 9.89 7.08 -12.01
CA PHE A 183 8.45 7.30 -11.99
C PHE A 183 8.05 8.42 -11.05
N THR A 184 8.44 8.36 -9.76
CA THR A 184 8.06 9.41 -8.79
C THR A 184 8.65 10.76 -9.16
N ALA A 185 9.89 10.80 -9.67
CA ALA A 185 10.49 12.03 -10.20
C ALA A 185 9.67 12.61 -11.36
N ALA A 186 9.22 11.78 -12.30
CA ALA A 186 8.40 12.22 -13.44
C ALA A 186 7.02 12.73 -13.00
N VAL A 187 6.38 12.08 -12.02
CA VAL A 187 5.10 12.50 -11.47
C VAL A 187 5.24 13.85 -10.74
N VAL A 188 6.24 13.98 -9.87
CA VAL A 188 6.53 15.25 -9.16
C VAL A 188 6.84 16.37 -10.15
N ALA A 189 7.72 16.14 -11.13
CA ALA A 189 8.03 17.13 -12.16
C ALA A 189 6.79 17.48 -13.03
N GLY A 190 5.91 16.51 -13.26
CA GLY A 190 4.62 16.72 -13.92
C GLY A 190 3.70 17.64 -13.11
N HIS A 191 3.57 17.38 -11.81
CA HIS A 191 2.76 18.16 -10.89
C HIS A 191 3.26 19.61 -10.80
N VAL A 192 4.58 19.81 -10.64
CA VAL A 192 5.18 21.16 -10.63
C VAL A 192 4.82 21.93 -11.89
N ARG A 193 4.92 21.30 -13.06
CA ARG A 193 4.65 21.96 -14.35
C ARG A 193 3.17 22.28 -14.55
N ARG A 194 2.27 21.35 -14.20
CA ARG A 194 0.84 21.43 -14.54
C ARG A 194 0.04 22.17 -13.47
N GLU A 195 0.17 21.71 -12.23
CA GLU A 195 -0.64 22.20 -11.12
C GLU A 195 -0.03 23.47 -10.51
N LEU A 196 1.29 23.47 -10.30
CA LEU A 196 1.99 24.60 -9.71
C LEU A 196 2.50 25.61 -10.75
N LYS A 197 2.33 25.34 -12.05
CA LYS A 197 2.76 26.21 -13.16
C LYS A 197 4.23 26.65 -13.05
N GLY A 198 5.08 25.74 -12.56
CA GLY A 198 6.51 25.95 -12.34
C GLY A 198 6.88 26.72 -11.05
N ARG A 199 5.92 27.03 -10.18
CA ARG A 199 6.14 27.85 -8.97
C ARG A 199 5.94 27.05 -7.70
N LEU A 200 7.02 26.77 -7.00
CA LEU A 200 7.00 26.12 -5.69
C LEU A 200 6.45 27.05 -4.60
N LEU A 201 5.96 26.46 -3.51
CA LEU A 201 5.34 27.16 -2.39
C LEU A 201 6.29 27.21 -1.20
N ALA A 202 6.36 28.34 -0.52
CA ALA A 202 7.13 28.44 0.72
C ALA A 202 6.45 27.60 1.82
N ILE A 203 7.21 26.70 2.47
CA ILE A 203 6.71 25.94 3.62
C ILE A 203 6.45 26.91 4.77
N LYS A 204 5.29 26.85 5.42
CA LYS A 204 4.96 27.77 6.51
C LYS A 204 5.82 27.51 7.76
N PRO A 205 6.19 28.54 8.54
CA PRO A 205 7.11 28.41 9.67
C PRO A 205 6.73 27.36 10.72
N GLU A 206 5.43 27.12 10.93
CA GLU A 206 4.93 26.10 11.86
C GLU A 206 5.30 24.67 11.45
N TYR A 207 5.44 24.40 10.14
CA TYR A 207 5.84 23.08 9.62
C TYR A 207 7.36 22.92 9.49
N ARG A 208 8.13 24.00 9.72
CA ARG A 208 9.61 23.94 9.71
C ARG A 208 10.19 23.43 11.02
N ARG A 209 9.42 23.47 12.11
CA ARG A 209 9.82 23.05 13.45
C ARG A 209 9.21 21.69 13.76
N GLY A 210 9.90 20.62 13.37
CA GLY A 210 9.40 19.28 13.67
C GLY A 210 10.28 18.15 13.20
N LYS A 211 11.54 18.08 13.67
CA LYS A 211 12.35 16.84 13.83
C LYS A 211 13.55 17.05 14.79
N GLU A 212 13.39 17.83 15.86
CA GLU A 212 14.27 17.76 17.05
C GLU A 212 13.40 17.21 18.18
N GLY A 213 13.49 15.91 18.44
CA GLY A 213 12.82 15.26 19.56
C GLY A 213 11.58 14.44 19.20
N ALA A 214 11.82 13.19 18.79
CA ALA A 214 10.97 12.06 19.17
C ALA A 214 11.93 10.90 19.51
N PRO A 215 11.70 10.17 20.62
CA PRO A 215 12.61 9.13 21.12
C PRO A 215 12.77 7.96 20.15
#